data_AF-A0A1C2DHL5-F1
#
_entry.id   AF-A0A1C2DHL5-F1
#
_cell.length_a   1.000
_cell.length_b   1.000
_cell.length_c   1.000
_cell.angle_alpha   90.00
_cell.angle_beta   90.00
_cell.angle_gamma   90.00
#
_symmetry.space_group_name_H-M   'P 1'
#
loop_
_entity.id
_entity.type
_entity.pdbx_description
1 polymer ?
#
loop_
_entity_poly.entity_id
_entity_poly.type
_entity_poly.pdbx_seq_one_letter_code
_entity_poly.pdbx_strand_id
1 'polypeptide(L)'
;MTCILVAHLGDEVIIAADKRVTQITENGARVPCGDNEEKLVRTETGVITGAGSLAMLDPVKSLARDRGFDSSDVVLKWILNTRKSFSEAHANSPRLAADLAETSWMFTYPTVVNDQPVTRFVYFHQHHSTESLCVLTEGRAMCFPGGFSMEQAQALQAKLQAVVTKALESLPANQVRQTVVSGMLTLMSETAEISETVSSTCDIAVINGRQVDIALSVTESNGVREFIPMAHVAAS
;
A
#
# COMPACT_ATOMS: atom_id res chain seq x y z
N MET A 1 9.93 2.25 3.01
CA MET A 1 8.49 2.13 3.36
C MET A 1 8.22 0.74 3.89
N THR A 2 7.40 0.58 4.94
CA THR A 2 7.55 -0.54 5.90
C THR A 2 6.28 -1.32 6.25
N CYS A 3 5.06 -0.80 6.13
CA CYS A 3 3.86 -1.62 6.29
C CYS A 3 2.66 -1.00 5.57
N ILE A 4 2.10 -1.74 4.62
CA ILE A 4 0.84 -1.40 3.95
C ILE A 4 -0.17 -2.52 4.17
N LEU A 5 -1.36 -2.17 4.64
CA LEU A 5 -2.50 -3.08 4.80
C LEU A 5 -3.58 -2.68 3.80
N VAL A 6 -4.19 -3.68 3.15
CA VAL A 6 -5.20 -3.45 2.10
C VAL A 6 -6.38 -4.37 2.29
N ALA A 7 -7.59 -3.83 2.13
CA ALA A 7 -8.83 -4.59 2.07
C ALA A 7 -9.67 -4.12 0.89
N HIS A 8 -10.14 -5.06 0.09
CA HIS A 8 -11.04 -4.81 -1.03
C HIS A 8 -12.45 -5.27 -0.65
N LEU A 9 -13.38 -4.34 -0.51
CA LEU A 9 -14.72 -4.57 0.04
C LEU A 9 -15.80 -4.72 -1.05
N GLY A 10 -15.43 -4.97 -2.31
CA GLY A 10 -16.32 -4.77 -3.45
C GLY A 10 -16.10 -3.39 -4.05
N ASP A 11 -17.04 -2.47 -3.86
CA ASP A 11 -16.99 -1.13 -4.46
C ASP A 11 -15.85 -0.25 -3.93
N GLU A 12 -15.39 -0.54 -2.70
CA GLU A 12 -14.38 0.23 -1.99
C GLU A 12 -13.09 -0.54 -1.79
N VAL A 13 -11.97 0.17 -1.86
CA VAL A 13 -10.65 -0.31 -1.42
C VAL A 13 -10.19 0.55 -0.26
N ILE A 14 -9.81 -0.08 0.84
CA ILE A 14 -9.23 0.59 2.01
C ILE A 14 -7.73 0.27 2.03
N ILE A 15 -6.90 1.29 2.14
CA ILE A 15 -5.45 1.17 2.25
C ILE A 15 -5.01 1.89 3.52
N ALA A 16 -4.34 1.19 4.43
CA ALA A 16 -3.65 1.78 5.57
C ALA A 16 -2.14 1.69 5.36
N ALA A 17 -1.44 2.82 5.52
CA ALA A 17 0.00 2.90 5.37
C ALA A 17 0.63 3.50 6.61
N ASP A 18 1.55 2.78 7.26
CA ASP A 18 2.26 3.31 8.43
C ASP A 18 3.08 4.55 8.05
N LYS A 19 3.47 5.39 9.01
CA LYS A 19 4.22 6.63 8.71
C LYS A 19 5.74 6.53 8.92
N ARG A 20 6.27 5.37 9.30
CA ARG A 20 7.71 5.20 9.59
C ARG A 20 8.56 5.16 8.32
N VAL A 21 9.69 5.86 8.33
CA VAL A 21 10.77 5.69 7.36
C VAL A 21 11.97 5.11 8.07
N THR A 22 12.61 4.14 7.44
CA THR A 22 13.81 3.48 7.93
C THR A 22 14.93 3.64 6.93
N GLN A 23 16.10 4.05 7.41
CA GLN A 23 17.35 3.89 6.68
C GLN A 23 17.81 2.45 6.79
N ILE A 24 18.27 1.89 5.68
CA ILE A 24 18.96 0.60 5.66
C ILE A 24 20.45 0.88 5.51
N THR A 25 21.24 0.47 6.48
CA THR A 25 22.70 0.60 6.46
C THR A 25 23.33 -0.42 5.52
N GLU A 26 24.62 -0.27 5.20
CA GLU A 26 25.34 -1.19 4.31
C GLU A 26 25.32 -2.66 4.80
N ASN A 27 25.34 -2.86 6.12
CA ASN A 27 25.22 -4.18 6.74
C ASN A 27 23.77 -4.70 6.85
N GLY A 28 22.79 -3.97 6.29
CA GLY A 28 21.39 -4.35 6.25
C GLY A 28 20.60 -4.05 7.53
N ALA A 29 21.19 -3.41 8.53
CA ALA A 29 20.46 -2.96 9.71
C ALA A 29 19.44 -1.88 9.34
N ARG A 30 18.26 -1.93 9.96
CA ARG A 30 17.17 -0.98 9.70
C ARG A 30 17.08 -0.02 10.87
N VAL A 31 17.31 1.27 10.61
CA VAL A 31 17.29 2.31 11.63
C VAL A 31 16.12 3.24 11.35
N PRO A 32 15.16 3.43 12.28
CA PRO A 32 14.09 4.40 12.14
C PRO A 32 14.65 5.83 12.03
N CYS A 33 14.15 6.59 11.05
CA CYS A 33 14.57 7.96 10.79
C CYS A 33 13.46 8.99 11.02
N GLY A 34 12.20 8.55 11.10
CA GLY A 34 11.05 9.42 11.36
C GLY A 34 9.72 8.71 11.17
N ASP A 35 8.64 9.31 11.69
CA ASP A 35 7.27 8.79 11.68
C ASP A 35 6.26 9.74 11.02
N ASN A 36 6.73 10.55 10.06
CA ASN A 36 5.94 11.62 9.42
C ASN A 36 5.77 11.44 7.91
N GLU A 37 6.14 10.28 7.36
CA GLU A 37 6.13 10.08 5.90
C GLU A 37 4.71 9.82 5.40
N GLU A 38 4.30 10.57 4.38
CA GLU A 38 3.05 10.34 3.65
C GLU A 38 3.32 9.34 2.52
N LYS A 39 2.88 8.09 2.71
CA LYS A 39 3.16 7.00 1.77
C LYS A 39 2.11 6.86 0.68
N LEU A 40 0.93 7.44 0.87
CA LEU A 40 -0.19 7.40 -0.06
C LEU A 40 -0.09 8.62 -0.96
N VAL A 41 0.01 8.40 -2.27
CA VAL A 41 0.09 9.48 -3.26
C VAL A 41 -1.18 9.47 -4.11
N ARG A 42 -1.87 10.60 -4.13
CA ARG A 42 -3.05 10.80 -4.98
C ARG A 42 -2.63 10.83 -6.46
N THR A 43 -3.32 10.07 -7.29
CA THR A 43 -3.24 10.14 -8.76
C THR A 43 -4.54 10.68 -9.32
N GLU A 44 -4.63 10.93 -10.63
CA GLU A 44 -5.88 11.35 -11.29
C GLU A 44 -6.99 10.28 -11.18
N THR A 45 -6.59 9.01 -11.09
CA THR A 45 -7.47 7.84 -11.16
C THR A 45 -7.70 7.17 -9.81
N GLY A 46 -6.80 7.35 -8.83
CA GLY A 46 -6.89 6.67 -7.54
C GLY A 46 -5.74 7.04 -6.61
N VAL A 47 -5.11 6.04 -6.00
CA VAL A 47 -3.94 6.19 -5.12
C VAL A 47 -2.83 5.27 -5.62
N ILE A 48 -1.58 5.70 -5.50
CA ILE A 48 -0.40 4.86 -5.65
C ILE A 48 0.43 4.87 -4.36
N THR A 49 0.97 3.72 -4.00
CA THR A 49 1.83 3.53 -2.83
C THR A 49 2.77 2.34 -3.04
N GLY A 50 3.57 2.01 -2.02
CA GLY A 50 4.47 0.86 -2.08
C GLY A 50 5.21 0.59 -0.77
N ALA A 51 5.84 -0.58 -0.69
CA ALA A 51 6.74 -0.97 0.39
C ALA A 51 8.15 -1.23 -0.19
N GLY A 52 9.20 -1.04 0.62
CA GLY A 52 10.60 -1.21 0.21
C GLY A 52 11.35 0.11 -0.07
N SER A 53 12.22 0.08 -1.07
CA SER A 53 13.23 1.13 -1.35
C SER A 53 12.64 2.39 -1.96
N LEU A 54 12.82 3.53 -1.28
CA LEU A 54 12.35 4.84 -1.76
C LEU A 54 12.93 5.20 -3.14
N ALA A 55 14.21 4.90 -3.38
CA ALA A 55 14.86 5.15 -4.66
C ALA A 55 14.19 4.44 -5.86
N MET A 56 13.46 3.37 -5.60
CA MET A 56 12.65 2.66 -6.61
C MET A 56 11.18 3.08 -6.59
N LEU A 57 10.62 3.42 -5.43
CA LEU A 57 9.22 3.82 -5.30
C LEU A 57 8.95 5.22 -5.86
N ASP A 58 9.80 6.19 -5.52
CA ASP A 58 9.57 7.61 -5.79
C ASP A 58 9.49 7.97 -7.28
N PRO A 59 10.32 7.39 -8.18
CA PRO A 59 10.19 7.66 -9.61
C PRO A 59 8.81 7.26 -10.16
N VAL A 60 8.30 6.08 -9.78
CA VAL A 60 7.00 5.58 -10.25
C VAL A 60 5.85 6.39 -9.65
N LYS A 61 5.90 6.68 -8.35
CA LYS A 61 4.87 7.50 -7.68
C LYS A 61 4.80 8.91 -8.28
N SER A 62 5.96 9.52 -8.55
CA SER A 62 6.01 10.86 -9.16
C SER A 62 5.42 10.86 -10.57
N LEU A 63 5.80 9.89 -11.42
CA LEU A 63 5.22 9.76 -12.76
C LEU A 63 3.69 9.58 -12.72
N ALA A 64 3.18 8.73 -11.82
CA ALA A 64 1.75 8.50 -11.68
C ALA A 64 0.99 9.72 -11.13
N ARG A 65 1.59 10.48 -10.20
CA ARG A 65 1.03 11.74 -9.68
C ARG A 65 0.98 12.81 -10.76
N ASP A 66 2.09 13.03 -11.44
CA ASP A 66 2.31 14.20 -12.29
C ASP A 66 1.72 14.03 -13.70
N ARG A 67 1.74 12.80 -14.23
CA ARG A 67 1.29 12.52 -15.60
C ARG A 67 -0.05 11.81 -15.68
N GLY A 68 -0.51 11.22 -14.57
CA GLY A 68 -1.60 10.26 -14.59
C GLY A 68 -1.24 9.01 -15.41
N PHE A 69 -2.17 8.06 -15.50
CA PHE A 69 -2.05 6.89 -16.37
C PHE A 69 -3.43 6.46 -16.84
N ASP A 70 -3.51 5.98 -18.08
CA ASP A 70 -4.74 5.50 -18.73
C ASP A 70 -4.92 3.98 -18.63
N SER A 71 -3.86 3.26 -18.29
CA SER A 71 -3.83 1.80 -18.23
C SER A 71 -2.82 1.30 -17.19
N SER A 72 -3.08 0.10 -16.65
CA SER A 72 -2.17 -0.56 -15.73
C SER A 72 -0.83 -0.92 -16.37
N ASP A 73 -0.80 -1.15 -17.69
CA ASP A 73 0.40 -1.51 -18.44
C ASP A 73 1.43 -0.36 -18.50
N VAL A 74 0.95 0.89 -18.52
CA VAL A 74 1.82 2.07 -18.40
C VAL A 74 2.56 2.07 -17.06
N VAL A 75 1.85 1.81 -15.97
CA VAL A 75 2.45 1.74 -14.63
C VAL A 75 3.42 0.57 -14.53
N LEU A 76 3.06 -0.60 -15.06
CA LEU A 76 3.96 -1.76 -15.13
C LEU A 76 5.25 -1.42 -15.87
N LYS A 77 5.16 -0.76 -17.03
CA LYS A 77 6.34 -0.33 -17.79
C LYS A 77 7.24 0.60 -16.98
N TRP A 78 6.67 1.54 -16.22
CA TRP A 78 7.44 2.40 -15.33
C TRP A 78 8.15 1.62 -14.23
N ILE A 79 7.46 0.65 -13.61
CA ILE A 79 8.06 -0.23 -12.59
C ILE A 79 9.24 -1.02 -13.18
N LEU A 80 9.05 -1.67 -14.33
CA LEU A 80 10.10 -2.48 -14.97
C LEU A 80 11.30 -1.63 -15.38
N ASN A 81 11.08 -0.44 -15.95
CA ASN A 81 12.15 0.49 -16.30
C ASN A 81 12.90 1.01 -15.07
N THR A 82 12.18 1.31 -13.99
CA THR A 82 12.78 1.78 -12.73
C THR A 82 13.63 0.68 -12.11
N ARG A 83 13.14 -0.57 -12.06
CA ARG A 83 13.89 -1.73 -11.57
C ARG A 83 15.15 -2.00 -12.38
N LYS A 84 15.07 -1.89 -13.71
CA LYS A 84 16.23 -2.04 -14.60
C LYS A 84 17.28 -0.97 -14.31
N SER A 85 16.87 0.30 -14.30
CA SER A 85 17.77 1.43 -14.04
C SER A 85 18.41 1.34 -12.64
N PHE A 86 17.63 0.92 -11.64
CA PHE A 86 18.13 0.71 -10.28
C PHE A 86 19.19 -0.42 -10.24
N SER A 87 18.94 -1.53 -10.93
CA SER A 87 19.88 -2.66 -11.03
C SER A 87 21.19 -2.26 -11.68
N GLU A 88 21.14 -1.47 -12.75
CA GLU A 88 22.33 -0.96 -13.45
C GLU A 88 23.13 -0.01 -12.54
N ALA A 89 22.47 0.92 -11.87
CA ALA A 89 23.12 1.88 -10.98
C ALA A 89 23.72 1.24 -9.71
N HIS A 90 23.16 0.12 -9.25
CA HIS A 90 23.56 -0.56 -8.01
C HIS A 90 24.14 -1.96 -8.25
N ALA A 91 24.70 -2.22 -9.42
CA ALA A 91 25.22 -3.54 -9.81
C ALA A 91 26.26 -4.12 -8.82
N ASN A 92 27.02 -3.25 -8.16
CA ASN A 92 28.04 -3.62 -7.17
C ASN A 92 27.52 -3.60 -5.71
N SER A 93 26.25 -3.27 -5.49
CA SER A 93 25.68 -3.20 -4.16
C SER A 93 25.36 -4.61 -3.64
N PRO A 94 25.85 -5.00 -2.44
CA PRO A 94 25.47 -6.27 -1.83
C PRO A 94 23.98 -6.32 -1.45
N ARG A 95 23.31 -5.17 -1.42
CA ARG A 95 21.89 -5.03 -1.09
C ARG A 95 20.96 -5.18 -2.30
N LEU A 96 21.48 -5.14 -3.53
CA LEU A 96 20.65 -5.07 -4.74
C LEU A 96 19.56 -6.14 -4.78
N ALA A 97 19.91 -7.41 -4.54
CA ALA A 97 18.96 -8.51 -4.59
C ALA A 97 17.85 -8.38 -3.54
N ALA A 98 18.20 -7.97 -2.31
CA ALA A 98 17.24 -7.77 -1.23
C ALA A 98 16.31 -6.59 -1.53
N ASP A 99 16.87 -5.46 -1.97
CA ASP A 99 16.08 -4.27 -2.26
C ASP A 99 15.09 -4.52 -3.42
N LEU A 100 15.51 -5.26 -4.46
CA LEU A 100 14.63 -5.67 -5.56
C LEU A 100 13.51 -6.61 -5.10
N ALA A 101 13.82 -7.56 -4.21
CA ALA A 101 12.87 -8.56 -3.72
C ALA A 101 11.83 -7.98 -2.77
N GLU A 102 12.25 -7.04 -1.91
CA GLU A 102 11.40 -6.40 -0.90
C GLU A 102 10.55 -5.25 -1.46
N THR A 103 10.94 -4.68 -2.60
CA THR A 103 10.23 -3.52 -3.16
C THR A 103 9.01 -3.93 -3.96
N SER A 104 7.87 -3.37 -3.57
CA SER A 104 6.56 -3.60 -4.17
C SER A 104 5.83 -2.29 -4.39
N TRP A 105 5.02 -2.25 -5.46
CA TRP A 105 4.22 -1.09 -5.83
C TRP A 105 2.77 -1.51 -5.87
N MET A 106 1.88 -0.64 -5.43
CA MET A 106 0.44 -0.88 -5.42
C MET A 106 -0.30 0.37 -5.84
N PHE A 107 -1.37 0.21 -6.59
CA PHE A 107 -2.19 1.33 -7.02
C PHE A 107 -3.64 0.92 -7.25
N THR A 108 -4.52 1.92 -7.22
CA THR A 108 -5.93 1.77 -7.53
C THR A 108 -6.31 2.55 -8.79
N TYR A 109 -7.31 2.04 -9.50
CA TYR A 109 -7.94 2.76 -10.61
C TYR A 109 -9.38 2.27 -10.83
N PRO A 110 -10.29 3.13 -11.30
CA PRO A 110 -11.62 2.74 -11.73
C PRO A 110 -11.54 2.03 -13.09
N THR A 111 -12.35 1.00 -13.27
CA THR A 111 -12.60 0.38 -14.58
C THR A 111 -14.04 -0.09 -14.67
N VAL A 112 -14.42 -0.66 -15.80
CA VAL A 112 -15.74 -1.24 -16.02
C VAL A 112 -15.59 -2.73 -16.28
N VAL A 113 -16.31 -3.56 -15.54
CA VAL A 113 -16.40 -5.01 -15.78
C VAL A 113 -17.86 -5.39 -15.88
N ASN A 114 -18.25 -6.03 -16.98
CA ASN A 114 -19.64 -6.38 -17.28
C ASN A 114 -20.60 -5.17 -17.13
N ASP A 115 -20.20 -4.03 -17.70
CA ASP A 115 -20.92 -2.75 -17.63
C ASP A 115 -21.13 -2.16 -16.21
N GLN A 116 -20.46 -2.72 -15.19
CA GLN A 116 -20.47 -2.19 -13.82
C GLN A 116 -19.16 -1.46 -13.50
N PRO A 117 -19.21 -0.25 -12.93
CA PRO A 117 -18.03 0.44 -12.46
C PRO A 117 -17.44 -0.31 -11.27
N VAL A 118 -16.13 -0.56 -11.30
CA VAL A 118 -15.40 -1.25 -10.22
C VAL A 118 -14.11 -0.52 -9.89
N THR A 119 -13.75 -0.50 -8.62
CA THR A 119 -12.45 -0.02 -8.14
C THR A 119 -11.48 -1.19 -8.13
N ARG A 120 -10.43 -1.17 -8.95
CA ARG A 120 -9.38 -2.21 -8.92
C ARG A 120 -8.29 -1.83 -7.96
N PHE A 121 -7.80 -2.81 -7.21
CA PHE A 121 -6.49 -2.75 -6.56
C PHE A 121 -5.52 -3.67 -7.28
N VAL A 122 -4.38 -3.12 -7.69
CA VAL A 122 -3.38 -3.80 -8.49
C VAL A 122 -2.01 -3.59 -7.87
N TYR A 123 -1.17 -4.62 -7.90
CA TYR A 123 0.14 -4.57 -7.30
C TYR A 123 1.20 -5.33 -8.10
N PHE A 124 2.45 -4.92 -7.93
CA PHE A 124 3.63 -5.63 -8.38
C PHE A 124 4.42 -6.10 -7.15
N HIS A 125 4.69 -7.40 -7.08
CA HIS A 125 5.55 -7.98 -6.06
C HIS A 125 6.34 -9.15 -6.67
N GLN A 126 7.67 -9.13 -6.56
CA GLN A 126 8.55 -10.09 -7.23
C GLN A 126 8.24 -11.56 -6.93
N HIS A 127 7.85 -11.88 -5.68
CA HIS A 127 7.43 -13.24 -5.30
C HIS A 127 6.14 -13.74 -5.97
N HIS A 128 5.31 -12.84 -6.51
CA HIS A 128 4.07 -13.21 -7.20
C HIS A 128 4.21 -13.16 -8.72
N SER A 129 4.94 -12.16 -9.23
CA SER A 129 5.27 -12.05 -10.64
C SER A 129 6.51 -11.17 -10.86
N THR A 130 7.30 -11.51 -11.87
CA THR A 130 8.44 -10.71 -12.31
C THR A 130 8.13 -9.80 -13.51
N GLU A 131 7.03 -10.06 -14.21
CA GLU A 131 6.72 -9.44 -15.51
C GLU A 131 5.29 -8.90 -15.62
N SER A 132 4.43 -9.19 -14.65
CA SER A 132 3.03 -8.81 -14.70
C SER A 132 2.54 -8.23 -13.37
N LEU A 133 1.44 -7.51 -13.47
CA LEU A 133 0.71 -7.03 -12.31
C LEU A 133 -0.25 -8.10 -11.80
N CYS A 134 -0.42 -8.15 -10.49
CA CYS A 134 -1.41 -8.97 -9.82
C CYS A 134 -2.61 -8.12 -9.39
N VAL A 135 -3.79 -8.73 -9.35
CA VAL A 135 -5.03 -8.06 -8.95
C VAL A 135 -5.50 -8.66 -7.63
N LEU A 136 -5.78 -7.82 -6.64
CA LEU A 136 -6.49 -8.27 -5.44
C LEU A 136 -7.97 -8.35 -5.78
N THR A 137 -8.59 -9.51 -5.55
CA THR A 137 -10.03 -9.67 -5.84
C THR A 137 -10.89 -9.11 -4.73
N GLU A 138 -12.16 -8.86 -5.04
CA GLU A 138 -13.16 -8.42 -4.07
C GLU A 138 -13.28 -9.39 -2.88
N GLY A 139 -13.54 -8.84 -1.69
CA GLY A 139 -13.62 -9.59 -0.43
C GLY A 139 -12.27 -10.06 0.12
N ARG A 140 -11.15 -9.69 -0.51
CA ARG A 140 -9.81 -10.12 -0.10
C ARG A 140 -9.02 -9.01 0.58
N ALA A 141 -8.07 -9.45 1.40
CA ALA A 141 -7.10 -8.61 2.06
C ALA A 141 -5.67 -8.99 1.69
N MET A 142 -4.77 -8.00 1.74
CA MET A 142 -3.35 -8.19 1.52
C MET A 142 -2.51 -7.29 2.43
N CYS A 143 -1.34 -7.78 2.83
CA CYS A 143 -0.41 -7.05 3.69
C CYS A 143 0.97 -7.05 3.06
N PHE A 144 1.67 -5.91 3.14
CA PHE A 144 3.04 -5.73 2.66
C PHE A 144 3.94 -5.21 3.80
N PRO A 145 4.21 -6.05 4.82
CA PRO A 145 5.11 -5.68 5.91
C PRO A 145 6.58 -5.85 5.51
N GLY A 146 7.34 -4.78 5.60
CA GLY A 146 8.78 -4.75 5.44
C GLY A 146 9.48 -5.30 6.69
N GLY A 147 10.51 -6.12 6.48
CA GLY A 147 11.32 -6.70 7.56
C GLY A 147 10.68 -7.91 8.25
N PHE A 148 9.53 -8.38 7.78
CA PHE A 148 8.86 -9.57 8.28
C PHE A 148 9.35 -10.81 7.53
N SER A 149 9.37 -11.96 8.21
CA SER A 149 9.44 -13.24 7.53
C SER A 149 8.17 -13.51 6.74
N MET A 150 8.23 -14.43 5.77
CA MET A 150 7.06 -14.86 5.00
C MET A 150 5.93 -15.38 5.92
N GLU A 151 6.28 -16.14 6.96
CA GLU A 151 5.30 -16.68 7.93
C GLU A 151 4.62 -15.56 8.72
N GLN A 152 5.38 -14.56 9.18
CA GLN A 152 4.82 -13.41 9.90
C GLN A 152 3.90 -12.58 8.99
N ALA A 153 4.31 -12.35 7.73
CA ALA A 153 3.50 -11.65 6.75
C ALA A 153 2.18 -12.38 6.44
N GLN A 154 2.24 -13.72 6.28
CA GLN A 154 1.07 -14.55 6.07
C GLN A 154 0.13 -14.56 7.28
N ALA A 155 0.68 -14.62 8.50
CA ALA A 155 -0.12 -14.56 9.73
C ALA A 155 -0.85 -13.21 9.85
N LEU A 156 -0.16 -12.10 9.57
CA LEU A 156 -0.76 -10.76 9.55
C LEU A 156 -1.87 -10.66 8.49
N GLN A 157 -1.62 -11.17 7.28
CA GLN A 157 -2.63 -11.22 6.22
C GLN A 157 -3.84 -12.06 6.61
N ALA A 158 -3.63 -13.22 7.25
CA ALA A 158 -4.71 -14.09 7.71
C ALA A 158 -5.60 -13.39 8.75
N LYS A 159 -5.00 -12.65 9.70
CA LYS A 159 -5.74 -11.84 10.68
C LYS A 159 -6.60 -10.77 9.99
N LEU A 160 -6.03 -10.01 9.04
CA LEU A 160 -6.79 -8.99 8.31
C LEU A 160 -7.89 -9.61 7.45
N GLN A 161 -7.61 -10.74 6.79
CA GLN A 161 -8.61 -11.46 6.00
C GLN A 161 -9.79 -11.92 6.87
N ALA A 162 -9.53 -12.41 8.09
CA ALA A 162 -10.59 -12.81 9.02
C ALA A 162 -11.49 -11.63 9.41
N VAL A 163 -10.92 -10.43 9.61
CA VAL A 163 -11.69 -9.20 9.87
C VAL A 163 -12.58 -8.87 8.66
N VAL A 164 -12.00 -8.86 7.45
CA VAL A 164 -12.74 -8.52 6.22
C VAL A 164 -13.87 -9.51 5.96
N THR A 165 -13.59 -10.81 6.03
CA THR A 165 -14.59 -11.87 5.82
C THR A 165 -15.73 -11.75 6.83
N LYS A 166 -15.42 -11.66 8.13
CA LYS A 166 -16.45 -11.52 9.17
C LYS A 166 -17.29 -10.26 8.99
N ALA A 167 -16.66 -9.13 8.64
CA ALA A 167 -17.37 -7.88 8.44
C ALA A 167 -18.36 -7.97 7.26
N LEU A 168 -17.92 -8.50 6.11
CA LEU A 168 -18.75 -8.64 4.92
C LEU A 168 -19.90 -9.64 5.09
N GLU A 169 -19.67 -10.73 5.83
CA GLU A 169 -20.69 -11.78 6.02
C GLU A 169 -21.74 -11.43 7.09
N SER A 170 -21.36 -10.65 8.11
CA SER A 170 -22.16 -10.52 9.34
C SER A 170 -22.66 -9.11 9.62
N LEU A 171 -22.16 -8.08 8.94
CA LEU A 171 -22.48 -6.69 9.25
C LEU A 171 -23.27 -6.01 8.11
N PRO A 172 -24.15 -5.04 8.46
CA PRO A 172 -24.71 -4.13 7.48
C PRO A 172 -23.63 -3.34 6.73
N ALA A 173 -23.85 -3.05 5.45
CA ALA A 173 -22.88 -2.37 4.58
C ALA A 173 -22.32 -1.06 5.17
N ASN A 174 -23.15 -0.30 5.89
CA ASN A 174 -22.73 0.96 6.54
C ASN A 174 -21.81 0.76 7.75
N GLN A 175 -21.64 -0.46 8.26
CA GLN A 175 -20.73 -0.79 9.38
C GLN A 175 -19.44 -1.48 8.92
N VAL A 176 -19.44 -2.13 7.76
CA VAL A 176 -18.29 -2.90 7.24
C VAL A 176 -17.02 -2.04 7.22
N ARG A 177 -17.09 -0.84 6.64
CA ARG A 177 -15.94 0.08 6.54
C ARG A 177 -15.34 0.37 7.91
N GLN A 178 -16.17 0.75 8.88
CA GLN A 178 -15.71 1.12 10.22
C GLN A 178 -15.04 -0.07 10.93
N THR A 179 -15.62 -1.27 10.82
CA THR A 179 -15.03 -2.49 11.40
C THR A 179 -13.69 -2.85 10.77
N VAL A 180 -13.58 -2.77 9.44
CA VAL A 180 -12.33 -3.07 8.74
C VAL A 180 -11.25 -2.05 9.07
N VAL A 181 -11.59 -0.76 9.10
CA VAL A 181 -10.67 0.32 9.51
C VAL A 181 -10.18 0.09 10.94
N SER A 182 -11.08 -0.21 11.88
CA SER A 182 -10.70 -0.52 13.26
C SER A 182 -9.76 -1.72 13.34
N GLY A 183 -10.04 -2.78 12.58
CA GLY A 183 -9.16 -3.95 12.52
C GLY A 183 -7.79 -3.63 11.92
N MET A 184 -7.72 -2.79 10.89
CA MET A 184 -6.44 -2.32 10.34
C MET A 184 -5.63 -1.52 11.35
N LEU A 185 -6.27 -0.65 12.15
CA LEU A 185 -5.61 0.13 13.20
C LEU A 185 -5.03 -0.78 14.29
N THR A 186 -5.81 -1.74 14.79
CA THR A 186 -5.32 -2.74 15.76
C THR A 186 -4.16 -3.55 15.19
N LEU A 187 -4.26 -4.04 13.96
CA LEU A 187 -3.18 -4.80 13.34
C LEU A 187 -1.92 -3.96 13.11
N MET A 188 -2.07 -2.67 12.76
CA MET A 188 -0.94 -1.75 12.64
C MET A 188 -0.26 -1.53 14.00
N SER A 189 -1.05 -1.36 15.06
CA SER A 189 -0.60 -1.24 16.45
C SER A 189 0.19 -2.49 16.88
N GLU A 190 -0.39 -3.69 16.74
CA GLU A 190 0.26 -4.97 17.04
C GLU A 190 1.56 -5.17 16.24
N THR A 191 1.58 -4.75 14.97
CA THR A 191 2.76 -4.86 14.09
C THR A 191 3.89 -3.95 14.60
N ALA A 192 3.56 -2.73 15.04
CA ALA A 192 4.53 -1.77 15.56
C ALA A 192 5.11 -2.20 16.92
N GLU A 193 4.37 -2.94 17.74
CA GLU A 193 4.87 -3.49 19.01
C GLU A 193 5.98 -4.52 18.81
N ILE A 194 5.95 -5.27 17.69
CA ILE A 194 6.92 -6.33 17.41
C ILE A 194 7.98 -5.93 16.36
N SER A 195 7.85 -4.75 15.75
CA SER A 195 8.75 -4.27 14.71
C SER A 195 9.05 -2.79 14.85
N GLU A 196 10.32 -2.50 15.16
CA GLU A 196 10.84 -1.12 15.23
C GLU A 196 10.76 -0.39 13.89
N THR A 197 10.51 -1.09 12.79
CA THR A 197 10.44 -0.50 11.44
C THR A 197 9.05 -0.03 11.04
N VAL A 198 8.03 -0.33 11.85
CA VAL A 198 6.63 0.04 11.58
C VAL A 198 6.14 1.04 12.63
N SER A 199 5.48 2.11 12.18
CA SER A 199 4.78 3.03 13.09
C SER A 199 3.40 2.50 13.43
N SER A 200 2.96 2.68 14.69
CA SER A 200 1.56 2.48 15.07
C SER A 200 0.64 3.60 14.56
N THR A 201 1.23 4.67 14.03
CA THR A 201 0.52 5.76 13.35
C THR A 201 0.51 5.49 11.86
N CYS A 202 -0.67 5.59 11.24
CA CYS A 202 -0.85 5.38 9.81
C CYS A 202 -1.75 6.44 9.18
N ASP A 203 -1.65 6.56 7.86
CA ASP A 203 -2.67 7.22 7.05
C ASP A 203 -3.60 6.14 6.46
N ILE A 204 -4.90 6.42 6.42
CA ILE A 204 -5.91 5.48 5.88
C ILE A 204 -6.65 6.16 4.75
N ALA A 205 -6.55 5.61 3.54
CA ALA A 205 -7.35 6.01 2.39
C ALA A 205 -8.51 5.05 2.15
N VAL A 206 -9.67 5.61 1.84
CA VAL A 206 -10.85 4.91 1.32
C VAL A 206 -11.04 5.35 -0.13
N ILE A 207 -11.00 4.40 -1.05
CA ILE A 207 -11.07 4.63 -2.48
C ILE A 207 -12.35 4.01 -3.04
N ASN A 208 -13.17 4.81 -3.70
CA ASN A 208 -14.34 4.37 -4.45
C ASN A 208 -14.34 5.04 -5.84
N GLY A 209 -13.95 4.27 -6.85
CA GLY A 209 -13.69 4.75 -8.20
C GLY A 209 -12.61 5.83 -8.20
N ARG A 210 -12.98 7.04 -8.61
CA ARG A 210 -12.09 8.22 -8.58
C ARG A 210 -12.15 8.98 -7.27
N GLN A 211 -13.14 8.73 -6.41
CA GLN A 211 -13.22 9.39 -5.11
C GLN A 211 -12.22 8.75 -4.15
N VAL A 212 -11.41 9.59 -3.52
CA VAL A 212 -10.42 9.18 -2.53
C VAL A 212 -10.58 10.10 -1.34
N ASP A 213 -10.94 9.51 -0.21
CA ASP A 213 -10.97 10.20 1.07
C ASP A 213 -9.87 9.62 1.97
N ILE A 214 -9.24 10.46 2.79
CA ILE A 214 -8.10 10.09 3.63
C ILE A 214 -8.30 10.55 5.08
N ALA A 215 -7.87 9.72 6.02
CA ALA A 215 -7.68 10.07 7.41
C ALA A 215 -6.17 10.05 7.71
N LEU A 216 -5.64 11.17 8.17
CA LEU A 216 -4.20 11.37 8.37
C LEU A 216 -3.79 11.10 9.82
N SER A 217 -2.64 10.46 9.99
CA SER A 217 -1.99 10.27 11.29
C SER A 217 -2.90 9.68 12.37
N VAL A 218 -3.62 8.62 11.99
CA VAL A 218 -4.53 7.88 12.88
C VAL A 218 -3.80 6.76 13.59
N THR A 219 -4.26 6.45 14.80
CA THR A 219 -3.78 5.40 15.69
C THR A 219 -4.98 4.61 16.20
N GLU A 220 -4.72 3.43 16.78
CA GLU A 220 -5.77 2.66 17.45
C GLU A 220 -6.48 3.45 18.55
N SER A 221 -5.72 4.25 19.32
CA SER A 221 -6.25 5.00 20.47
C SER A 221 -7.07 6.24 20.07
N ASN A 222 -6.74 6.91 18.96
CA ASN A 222 -7.47 8.10 18.54
C ASN A 222 -8.64 7.77 17.58
N GLY A 223 -8.57 6.62 16.90
CA GLY A 223 -9.52 6.19 15.88
C GLY A 223 -9.59 7.16 14.69
N VAL A 224 -10.40 6.81 13.69
CA VAL A 224 -10.73 7.75 12.62
C VAL A 224 -11.86 8.66 13.06
N ARG A 225 -11.58 9.97 13.16
CA ARG A 225 -12.59 10.99 13.46
C ARG A 225 -13.33 11.48 12.22
N GLU A 226 -12.59 11.65 11.13
CA GLU A 226 -13.09 12.18 9.88
C GLU A 226 -12.24 11.65 8.72
N PHE A 227 -12.89 11.43 7.58
CA PHE A 227 -12.23 11.26 6.30
C PHE A 227 -12.43 12.53 5.49
N ILE A 228 -11.33 13.11 5.01
CA ILE A 228 -11.36 14.32 4.17
C ILE A 228 -11.03 13.97 2.71
N PRO A 229 -11.58 14.68 1.71
CA PRO A 229 -11.21 14.45 0.33
C PRO A 229 -9.71 14.65 0.08
N MET A 230 -9.07 13.68 -0.57
CA MET A 230 -7.66 13.75 -0.93
C MET A 230 -7.49 14.46 -2.28
N ALA A 231 -7.04 15.72 -2.22
CA ALA A 231 -6.84 16.54 -3.42
C ALA A 231 -5.74 15.97 -4.33
N HIS A 232 -6.00 15.96 -5.64
CA HIS A 232 -4.96 15.70 -6.65
C HIS A 232 -4.30 17.04 -7.00
N VAL A 233 -3.01 17.16 -6.69
CA VAL A 233 -2.19 18.32 -7.06
C VAL A 233 -1.12 17.83 -8.02
N ALA A 234 -1.31 18.09 -9.31
CA ALA A 234 -0.27 17.84 -10.30
C ALA A 234 0.90 18.83 -10.08
N ALA A 235 2.15 18.36 -10.21
CA ALA A 235 3.29 19.27 -10.26
C ALA A 235 3.12 20.23 -11.45
N SER A 236 3.30 21.53 -11.17
CA SER A 236 3.19 22.61 -12.17
C SER A 236 4.44 22.74 -13.03
#